data_AF-A0A529NQE0-F1
#
_entry.id   AF-A0A529NQE0-F1
#
_cell.length_a   1.000
_cell.length_b   1.000
_cell.length_c   1.000
_cell.angle_alpha   90.00
_cell.angle_beta   90.00
_cell.angle_gamma   90.00
#
_symmetry.space_group_name_H-M   'P 1'
#
loop_
_entity.id
_entity.type
_entity.pdbx_description
1 polymer ?
#
loop_
_entity_poly.entity_id
_entity_poly.type
_entity_poly.pdbx_seq_one_letter_code
_entity_poly.pdbx_strand_id
1 'polypeptide(L)'
;IRHPGQVEPGTTFIWTTRGTDLVRIYGGGDLDALPARGELGSDVRDLAESGRVQLVTGFATTAIREEDGRLIVEGDTADGLRRIGPIDRIVAATGQRPDLSLTRELRLDLDPWLEGVRALGPLIDPNEHSCGDVPPHGHRELSHPEPGVYTVGIKSYGRAPTFLLLTG
;
A
#
# COMPACT_ATOMS: atom_id res chain seq x y z
N ILE A 1 1.74 2.14 -26.49
CA ILE A 1 1.76 1.98 -25.01
C ILE A 1 3.16 1.47 -24.68
N ARG A 2 4.00 2.25 -23.96
CA ARG A 2 5.36 1.80 -23.61
C ARG A 2 5.25 0.61 -22.65
N HIS A 3 6.08 -0.41 -22.84
CA HIS A 3 6.16 -1.55 -21.93
C HIS A 3 6.62 -1.08 -20.53
N PRO A 4 6.04 -1.63 -19.44
CA PRO A 4 6.36 -1.23 -18.06
C PRO A 4 7.82 -1.47 -17.61
N GLY A 5 8.70 -1.98 -18.47
CA GLY A 5 10.11 -2.25 -18.17
C GLY A 5 11.15 -1.37 -18.86
N GLN A 6 10.77 -0.37 -19.67
CA GLN A 6 11.73 0.55 -20.28
C GLN A 6 12.08 1.69 -19.31
N VAL A 7 13.21 1.55 -18.63
CA VAL A 7 13.84 2.64 -17.87
C VAL A 7 14.22 3.74 -18.87
N GLU A 8 13.72 4.95 -18.66
CA GLU A 8 14.12 6.11 -19.46
C GLU A 8 15.63 6.34 -19.28
N PRO A 9 16.41 6.47 -20.37
CA PRO A 9 17.85 6.68 -20.26
C PRO A 9 18.18 7.86 -19.33
N GLY A 10 18.99 7.61 -18.30
CA GLY A 10 19.36 8.61 -17.30
C GLY A 10 18.49 8.65 -16.03
N THR A 11 17.45 7.81 -15.93
CA THR A 11 16.67 7.66 -14.68
C THR A 11 17.13 6.43 -13.91
N THR A 12 17.44 6.59 -12.63
CA THR A 12 17.76 5.49 -11.72
C THR A 12 16.67 5.37 -10.67
N PHE A 13 16.24 4.14 -10.37
CA PHE A 13 15.25 3.87 -9.34
C PHE A 13 15.89 3.15 -8.15
N ILE A 14 15.66 3.69 -6.96
CA ILE A 14 15.94 3.02 -5.70
C ILE A 14 14.59 2.75 -5.04
N TRP A 15 14.28 1.48 -4.80
CA TRP A 15 13.08 1.08 -4.10
C TRP A 15 13.44 0.69 -2.67
N THR A 16 12.92 1.43 -1.71
CA THR A 16 13.14 1.16 -0.28
C THR A 16 11.91 0.53 0.34
N THR A 17 12.10 -0.50 1.17
CA THR A 17 11.02 -1.12 1.94
C THR A 17 11.42 -1.30 3.40
N ARG A 18 10.45 -1.18 4.31
CA ARG A 18 10.68 -1.44 5.74
C ARG A 18 10.78 -2.94 6.03
N GLY A 19 9.96 -3.75 5.36
CA GLY A 19 10.01 -5.20 5.46
C GLY A 19 11.22 -5.79 4.74
N THR A 20 11.61 -6.99 5.14
CA THR A 20 12.67 -7.77 4.48
C THR A 20 12.12 -8.84 3.52
N ASP A 21 10.90 -9.30 3.78
CA ASP A 21 10.15 -10.21 2.91
C ASP A 21 9.18 -9.43 2.03
N LEU A 22 9.31 -9.59 0.71
CA LEU A 22 8.50 -8.93 -0.32
C LEU A 22 7.56 -9.88 -1.04
N VAL A 23 7.47 -11.16 -0.64
CA VAL A 23 6.64 -12.16 -1.33
C VAL A 23 5.20 -11.67 -1.50
N ARG A 24 4.63 -11.04 -0.46
CA ARG A 24 3.26 -10.48 -0.52
C ARG A 24 3.11 -9.31 -1.51
N ILE A 25 4.17 -8.55 -1.79
CA ILE A 25 4.10 -7.38 -2.67
C ILE A 25 4.05 -7.80 -4.15
N TYR A 26 4.62 -8.95 -4.49
CA TYR A 26 4.57 -9.51 -5.84
C TYR A 26 3.22 -10.18 -6.18
N GLY A 27 2.23 -10.16 -5.28
CA GLY A 27 0.93 -10.77 -5.52
C GLY A 27 0.95 -12.30 -5.65
N GLY A 28 -0.12 -12.86 -6.20
CA GLY A 28 -0.26 -14.32 -6.39
C GLY A 28 0.43 -14.89 -7.64
N GLY A 29 1.08 -14.05 -8.46
CA GLY A 29 1.61 -14.44 -9.76
C GLY A 29 0.51 -15.04 -10.66
N ASP A 30 0.77 -16.18 -11.29
CA ASP A 30 -0.20 -16.89 -12.14
C ASP A 30 -1.42 -17.43 -11.36
N LEU A 31 -1.30 -17.54 -10.02
CA LEU A 31 -2.38 -17.97 -9.13
C LEU A 31 -3.18 -16.78 -8.57
N ASP A 32 -2.86 -15.57 -9.01
CA ASP A 32 -3.61 -14.39 -8.60
C ASP A 32 -5.03 -14.42 -9.20
N ALA A 33 -6.03 -14.22 -8.33
CA ALA A 33 -7.43 -14.14 -8.76
C ALA A 33 -7.69 -13.00 -9.77
N LEU A 34 -6.76 -12.06 -9.91
CA LEU A 34 -6.76 -10.97 -10.88
C LEU A 34 -5.53 -11.07 -11.79
N PRO A 35 -5.63 -11.63 -13.01
CA PRO A 35 -4.49 -11.90 -13.88
C PRO A 35 -3.57 -10.68 -14.12
N ALA A 36 -4.14 -9.50 -14.38
CA ALA A 36 -3.35 -8.28 -14.59
C ALA A 36 -2.58 -7.82 -13.34
N ARG A 37 -3.07 -8.15 -12.13
CA ARG A 37 -2.34 -7.90 -10.88
C ARG A 37 -1.18 -8.89 -10.72
N GLY A 38 -1.42 -10.15 -11.08
CA GLY A 38 -0.39 -11.18 -11.13
C GLY A 38 0.75 -10.81 -12.07
N GLU A 39 0.43 -10.41 -13.30
CA GLU A 39 1.41 -9.94 -14.31
C GLU A 39 2.25 -8.77 -13.78
N LEU A 40 1.61 -7.76 -13.19
CA LEU A 40 2.31 -6.62 -12.60
C LEU A 40 3.27 -7.04 -11.48
N GLY A 41 2.85 -7.98 -10.63
CA GLY A 41 3.66 -8.53 -9.57
C GLY A 41 4.92 -9.25 -10.07
N SER A 42 4.77 -10.04 -11.13
CA SER A 42 5.87 -10.70 -11.83
C SER A 42 6.83 -9.69 -12.47
N ASP A 43 6.32 -8.67 -13.17
CA ASP A 43 7.15 -7.61 -13.77
C ASP A 43 7.99 -6.88 -12.72
N VAL A 44 7.40 -6.56 -11.55
CA VAL A 44 8.10 -5.89 -10.45
C VAL A 44 9.18 -6.79 -9.85
N ARG A 45 8.91 -8.10 -9.72
CA ARG A 45 9.90 -9.09 -9.29
C ARG A 45 11.08 -9.14 -10.26
N ASP A 46 10.81 -9.25 -11.56
CA ASP A 46 11.86 -9.30 -12.59
C ASP A 46 12.74 -8.05 -12.58
N LEU A 47 12.15 -6.87 -12.38
CA LEU A 47 12.90 -5.62 -12.27
C LEU A 47 13.82 -5.59 -11.04
N ALA A 48 13.37 -6.11 -9.90
CA ALA A 48 14.16 -6.20 -8.67
C ALA A 48 15.27 -7.25 -8.80
N GLU A 49 14.95 -8.45 -9.28
CA GLU A 49 15.90 -9.58 -9.39
C GLU A 49 16.95 -9.34 -10.48
N SER A 50 16.60 -8.65 -11.57
CA SER A 50 17.56 -8.28 -12.62
C SER A 50 18.51 -7.15 -12.22
N GLY A 51 18.33 -6.52 -11.05
CA GLY A 51 19.14 -5.40 -10.57
C GLY A 51 18.92 -4.09 -11.33
N ARG A 52 17.91 -4.03 -12.22
CA ARG A 52 17.50 -2.80 -12.93
C ARG A 52 16.92 -1.74 -11.98
N VAL A 53 16.37 -2.19 -10.86
CA VAL A 53 15.96 -1.34 -9.73
C VAL A 53 16.78 -1.74 -8.52
N GLN A 54 17.41 -0.76 -7.87
CA GLN A 54 18.12 -1.02 -6.61
C GLN A 54 17.09 -1.20 -5.49
N LEU A 55 16.92 -2.42 -5.02
CA LEU A 55 16.06 -2.73 -3.88
C LEU A 55 16.85 -2.63 -2.56
N VAL A 56 16.34 -1.84 -1.62
CA VAL A 56 16.89 -1.68 -0.26
C VAL A 56 15.81 -2.06 0.75
N THR A 57 15.92 -3.24 1.33
CA THR A 57 14.97 -3.77 2.32
C THR A 57 15.42 -3.47 3.75
N GLY A 58 14.52 -3.65 4.72
CA GLY A 58 14.83 -3.43 6.13
C GLY A 58 15.19 -1.97 6.46
N PHE A 59 14.72 -1.01 5.65
CA PHE A 59 15.06 0.40 5.76
C PHE A 59 13.89 1.19 6.33
N ALA A 60 14.02 1.66 7.56
CA ALA A 60 13.03 2.52 8.20
C ALA A 60 13.49 3.98 8.09
N THR A 61 12.94 4.74 7.14
CA THR A 61 13.23 6.17 6.99
C THR A 61 13.00 6.93 8.29
N THR A 62 14.02 7.65 8.76
CA THR A 62 13.99 8.47 9.98
C THR A 62 14.13 9.96 9.67
N ALA A 63 14.81 10.32 8.58
CA ALA A 63 14.92 11.70 8.15
C ALA A 63 15.07 11.83 6.63
N ILE A 64 14.68 12.99 6.10
CA ILE A 64 14.98 13.42 4.74
C ILE A 64 15.70 14.76 4.88
N ARG A 65 16.91 14.85 4.33
CA ARG A 65 17.74 16.06 4.33
C ARG A 65 17.95 16.54 2.92
N GLU A 66 18.13 17.84 2.77
CA GLU A 66 18.57 18.44 1.52
C GLU A 66 20.06 18.80 1.63
N GLU A 67 20.85 18.36 0.65
CA GLU A 67 22.28 18.63 0.52
C GLU A 67 22.56 18.98 -0.95
N ASP A 68 23.17 20.15 -1.20
CA ASP A 68 23.49 20.64 -2.54
C ASP A 68 22.32 20.61 -3.54
N GLY A 69 21.11 20.90 -3.07
CA GLY A 69 19.89 20.91 -3.88
C GLY A 69 19.33 19.53 -4.23
N ARG A 70 19.82 18.47 -3.58
CA ARG A 70 19.32 17.10 -3.72
C ARG A 70 18.96 16.49 -2.38
N LEU A 71 18.18 15.41 -2.41
CA LEU A 71 17.66 14.78 -1.21
C LEU A 71 18.55 13.62 -0.76
N ILE A 72 18.80 13.53 0.53
CA ILE A 72 19.38 12.38 1.22
C ILE A 72 18.35 11.81 2.18
N VAL A 73 18.10 10.50 2.06
CA VAL A 73 17.20 9.77 2.94
C VAL A 73 18.03 9.04 3.98
N GLU A 74 17.80 9.34 5.25
CA GLU A 74 18.37 8.64 6.39
C GLU A 74 17.36 7.62 6.91
N GLY A 75 17.83 6.44 7.28
CA GLY A 75 16.96 5.43 7.86
C GLY A 75 17.74 4.41 8.68
N ASP A 76 17.04 3.84 9.66
CA ASP A 76 17.57 2.76 10.49
C ASP A 76 17.49 1.44 9.73
N THR A 77 18.56 0.65 9.82
CA THR A 77 18.62 -0.73 9.35
C THR A 77 19.11 -1.63 10.48
N ALA A 78 19.14 -2.95 10.24
CA ALA A 78 19.73 -3.90 11.18
C ALA A 78 21.23 -3.63 11.48
N ASP A 79 21.94 -2.98 10.54
CA ASP A 79 23.36 -2.63 10.66
C ASP A 79 23.59 -1.21 11.20
N GLY A 80 22.51 -0.50 11.56
CA GLY A 80 22.53 0.87 12.06
C GLY A 80 22.03 1.91 11.06
N LEU A 81 22.41 3.17 11.27
CA LEU A 81 21.95 4.28 10.43
C LEU A 81 22.55 4.17 9.02
N ARG A 82 21.70 4.20 8.01
CA ARG A 82 22.08 4.19 6.59
C ARG A 82 21.58 5.44 5.88
N ARG A 83 22.36 5.93 4.93
CA ARG A 83 22.02 7.06 4.05
C ARG A 83 21.83 6.58 2.61
N ILE A 84 20.80 7.08 1.94
CA ILE A 84 20.48 6.81 0.53
C ILE A 84 20.38 8.14 -0.21
N GLY A 85 21.01 8.24 -1.38
CA GLY A 85 21.03 9.43 -2.21
C GLY A 85 22.46 9.84 -2.61
N PRO A 86 22.64 11.01 -3.24
CA PRO A 86 21.61 12.03 -3.48
C PRO A 86 20.54 11.60 -4.52
N ILE A 87 19.27 11.95 -4.29
CA ILE A 87 18.16 11.71 -5.22
C ILE A 87 17.37 12.99 -5.51
N ASP A 88 16.79 13.08 -6.70
CA ASP A 88 16.05 14.27 -7.13
C ASP A 88 14.58 14.24 -6.67
N ARG A 89 14.00 13.06 -6.44
CA ARG A 89 12.59 12.91 -6.09
C ARG A 89 12.32 11.68 -5.21
N ILE A 90 11.38 11.84 -4.28
CA ILE A 90 10.84 10.76 -3.44
C ILE A 90 9.36 10.55 -3.81
N VAL A 91 8.98 9.29 -4.02
CA VAL A 91 7.58 8.87 -4.20
C VAL A 91 7.21 7.97 -3.03
N ALA A 92 6.38 8.46 -2.11
CA ALA A 92 5.92 7.70 -0.96
C ALA A 92 4.68 6.87 -1.32
N ALA A 93 4.86 5.57 -1.54
CA ALA A 93 3.79 4.60 -1.76
C ALA A 93 3.51 3.79 -0.48
N THR A 94 3.24 4.48 0.64
CA THR A 94 3.17 3.87 1.99
C THR A 94 1.75 3.63 2.50
N GLY A 95 0.78 3.52 1.60
CA GLY A 95 -0.64 3.33 1.93
C GLY A 95 -1.38 4.63 2.25
N GLN A 96 -2.61 4.48 2.75
CA GLN A 96 -3.56 5.56 2.99
C GLN A 96 -4.34 5.36 4.30
N ARG A 97 -5.01 6.42 4.76
CA ARG A 97 -5.93 6.43 5.90
C ARG A 97 -7.11 7.37 5.58
N PRO A 98 -8.35 7.03 5.98
CA PRO A 98 -9.48 7.94 5.82
C PRO A 98 -9.34 9.19 6.69
N ASP A 99 -9.75 10.35 6.16
CA ASP A 99 -9.97 11.55 6.95
C ASP A 99 -11.40 11.52 7.53
N LEU A 100 -11.49 11.45 8.86
CA LEU A 100 -12.74 11.36 9.62
C LEU A 100 -13.22 12.72 10.15
N SER A 101 -12.54 13.82 9.82
CA SER A 101 -12.84 15.16 10.34
C SER A 101 -14.27 15.62 10.02
N LEU A 102 -14.79 15.25 8.84
CA LEU A 102 -16.13 15.58 8.37
C LEU A 102 -17.23 14.77 9.08
N THR A 103 -16.91 13.59 9.60
CA THR A 103 -17.87 12.66 10.20
C THR A 103 -17.70 12.54 11.72
N ARG A 104 -16.85 13.39 12.33
CA ARG A 104 -16.48 13.30 13.75
C ARG A 104 -17.64 13.44 14.75
N GLU A 105 -18.71 14.14 14.36
CA GLU A 105 -19.90 14.36 15.20
C GLU A 105 -20.98 13.28 14.97
N LEU A 106 -20.77 12.40 13.98
CA LEU A 106 -21.67 11.28 13.70
C LEU A 106 -21.33 10.10 14.59
N ARG A 107 -22.34 9.30 14.93
CA ARG A 107 -22.15 8.05 15.65
C ARG A 107 -21.66 6.96 14.71
N LEU A 108 -20.36 6.98 14.41
CA LEU A 108 -19.70 5.96 13.62
C LEU A 108 -19.30 4.76 14.50
N ASP A 109 -19.31 3.58 13.89
CA ASP A 109 -18.71 2.39 14.47
C ASP A 109 -17.54 1.92 13.59
N LEU A 110 -16.33 2.17 14.08
CA LEU A 110 -15.10 1.97 13.34
C LEU A 110 -14.27 0.82 13.92
N ASP A 111 -13.69 0.04 13.02
CA ASP A 111 -12.69 -0.95 13.39
C ASP A 111 -11.45 -0.25 13.98
N PRO A 112 -10.95 -0.66 15.17
CA PRO A 112 -9.85 0.03 15.84
C PRO A 112 -8.49 -0.12 15.13
N TRP A 113 -8.33 -1.15 14.29
CA TRP A 113 -7.10 -1.41 13.55
C TRP A 113 -7.15 -0.76 12.16
N LEU A 114 -8.25 -0.98 11.45
CA LEU A 114 -8.41 -0.56 10.07
C LEU A 114 -8.98 0.85 9.93
N GLU A 115 -9.66 1.39 10.94
CA GLU A 115 -10.36 2.69 10.87
C GLU A 115 -11.42 2.74 9.75
N GLY A 116 -11.88 1.58 9.28
CA GLY A 116 -13.03 1.39 8.40
C GLY A 116 -14.29 1.01 9.18
N VAL A 117 -15.37 0.65 8.48
CA VAL A 117 -16.62 0.21 9.14
C VAL A 117 -16.35 -1.08 9.91
N ARG A 118 -16.67 -1.13 11.21
CA ARG A 118 -16.35 -2.28 12.08
C ARG A 118 -16.81 -3.61 11.51
N ALA A 119 -18.03 -3.66 10.97
CA ALA A 119 -18.62 -4.88 10.44
C ALA A 119 -17.82 -5.50 9.28
N LEU A 120 -17.04 -4.69 8.54
CA LEU A 120 -16.17 -5.17 7.49
C LEU A 120 -14.86 -5.75 8.00
N GLY A 121 -14.41 -5.38 9.20
CA GLY A 121 -13.08 -5.74 9.71
C GLY A 121 -12.73 -7.22 9.54
N PRO A 122 -13.57 -8.16 10.04
CA PRO A 122 -13.35 -9.59 9.87
C PRO A 122 -13.42 -10.12 8.43
N LEU A 123 -13.89 -9.33 7.47
CA LEU A 123 -14.03 -9.72 6.06
C LEU A 123 -12.88 -9.23 5.19
N ILE A 124 -12.12 -8.24 5.67
CA ILE A 124 -11.14 -7.50 4.86
C ILE A 124 -9.77 -7.38 5.51
N ASP A 125 -9.56 -7.99 6.70
CA ASP A 125 -8.28 -7.95 7.39
C ASP A 125 -7.15 -8.45 6.46
N PRO A 126 -6.15 -7.61 6.12
CA PRO A 126 -5.09 -7.98 5.19
C PRO A 126 -4.13 -9.06 5.74
N ASN A 127 -4.23 -9.41 7.01
CA ASN A 127 -3.50 -10.55 7.57
C ASN A 127 -4.18 -11.89 7.25
N GLU A 128 -5.50 -11.87 7.06
CA GLU A 128 -6.33 -13.07 6.86
C GLU A 128 -6.82 -13.21 5.41
N HIS A 129 -7.09 -12.09 4.73
CA HIS A 129 -7.74 -12.05 3.43
C HIS A 129 -6.86 -11.45 2.33
N SER A 130 -6.98 -12.01 1.12
CA SER A 130 -6.52 -11.40 -0.12
C SER A 130 -7.65 -10.57 -0.74
N CYS A 131 -7.34 -9.60 -1.61
CA CYS A 131 -8.41 -8.80 -2.25
C CYS A 131 -9.40 -9.66 -3.05
N GLY A 132 -8.99 -10.85 -3.53
CA GLY A 132 -9.85 -11.72 -4.34
C GLY A 132 -10.88 -12.52 -3.54
N ASP A 133 -10.68 -12.65 -2.23
CA ASP A 133 -11.48 -13.55 -1.38
C ASP A 133 -12.46 -12.80 -0.46
N VAL A 134 -12.55 -11.47 -0.64
CA VAL A 134 -13.47 -10.64 0.13
C VAL A 134 -14.90 -10.90 -0.37
N PRO A 135 -15.83 -11.38 0.49
CA PRO A 135 -17.19 -11.64 0.07
C PRO A 135 -17.92 -10.34 -0.29
N PRO A 136 -18.90 -10.39 -1.21
CA PRO A 136 -19.79 -9.26 -1.45
C PRO A 136 -20.48 -8.85 -0.15
N HIS A 137 -20.53 -7.55 0.10
CA HIS A 137 -21.14 -6.95 1.28
C HIS A 137 -21.99 -5.76 0.86
N GLY A 138 -22.96 -5.40 1.69
CA GLY A 138 -23.97 -4.42 1.34
C GLY A 138 -24.25 -3.43 2.45
N HIS A 139 -25.42 -2.79 2.37
CA HIS A 139 -25.78 -1.70 3.28
C HIS A 139 -25.70 -2.11 4.77
N ARG A 140 -25.80 -3.39 5.12
CA ARG A 140 -25.74 -3.85 6.52
C ARG A 140 -24.32 -3.71 7.05
N GLU A 141 -23.35 -4.22 6.31
CA GLU A 141 -21.93 -4.17 6.66
C GLU A 141 -21.34 -2.77 6.49
N LEU A 142 -22.01 -1.89 5.74
CA LEU A 142 -21.62 -0.50 5.50
C LEU A 142 -22.30 0.50 6.45
N SER A 143 -23.20 0.04 7.32
CA SER A 143 -23.99 0.89 8.22
C SER A 143 -23.23 1.30 9.48
N HIS A 144 -23.68 2.40 10.08
CA HIS A 144 -23.23 2.86 11.38
C HIS A 144 -24.40 2.97 12.36
N PRO A 145 -24.12 3.10 13.68
CA PRO A 145 -25.16 3.40 14.67
C PRO A 145 -25.95 4.68 14.38
N GLU A 146 -25.36 5.65 13.68
CA GLU A 146 -26.06 6.83 13.16
C GLU A 146 -27.10 6.43 12.09
N PRO A 147 -28.41 6.67 12.31
CA PRO A 147 -29.44 6.25 11.38
C PRO A 147 -29.30 6.88 10.00
N GLY A 148 -29.37 6.05 8.96
CA GLY A 148 -29.30 6.50 7.57
C GLY A 148 -27.90 6.88 7.09
N VAL A 149 -26.86 6.67 7.91
CA VAL A 149 -25.47 6.91 7.52
C VAL A 149 -24.79 5.61 7.13
N TYR A 150 -24.13 5.66 5.97
CA TYR A 150 -23.35 4.57 5.42
C TYR A 150 -22.01 5.11 4.93
N THR A 151 -20.94 4.37 5.18
CA THR A 151 -19.64 4.66 4.54
C THR A 151 -19.47 3.68 3.39
N VAL A 152 -19.17 4.17 2.19
CA VAL A 152 -19.10 3.37 0.95
C VAL A 152 -17.77 3.56 0.20
N GLY A 153 -17.43 2.59 -0.64
CA GLY A 153 -16.18 2.57 -1.40
C GLY A 153 -14.94 2.45 -0.49
N ILE A 154 -13.77 2.88 -0.98
CA ILE A 154 -12.48 2.72 -0.26
C ILE A 154 -12.49 3.27 1.18
N LYS A 155 -13.34 4.26 1.50
CA LYS A 155 -13.44 4.80 2.87
C LYS A 155 -14.00 3.78 3.86
N SER A 156 -14.86 2.85 3.42
CA SER A 156 -15.42 1.83 4.31
C SER A 156 -14.39 0.78 4.73
N TYR A 157 -13.33 0.61 3.92
CA TYR A 157 -12.20 -0.28 4.19
C TYR A 157 -11.13 0.36 5.09
N GLY A 158 -11.22 1.67 5.31
CA GLY A 158 -10.25 2.44 6.08
C GLY A 158 -8.83 2.29 5.54
N ARG A 159 -7.99 1.55 6.27
CA ARG A 159 -6.58 1.29 5.97
C ARG A 159 -6.34 -0.04 5.28
N ALA A 160 -7.36 -0.88 5.13
CA ALA A 160 -7.21 -2.14 4.43
C ALA A 160 -6.88 -1.89 2.94
N PRO A 161 -5.79 -2.46 2.40
CA PRO A 161 -5.40 -2.30 1.01
C PRO A 161 -6.18 -3.23 0.06
N THR A 162 -7.16 -3.98 0.58
CA THR A 162 -7.84 -5.09 -0.08
C THR A 162 -9.10 -4.71 -0.86
N PHE A 163 -9.35 -3.41 -1.05
CA PHE A 163 -10.53 -2.94 -1.76
C PHE A 163 -10.52 -3.31 -3.24
N LEU A 164 -11.63 -3.88 -3.73
CA LEU A 164 -11.91 -4.06 -5.15
C LEU A 164 -13.30 -3.50 -5.46
N LEU A 165 -13.41 -2.72 -6.53
CA LEU A 165 -14.71 -2.23 -7.04
C LEU A 165 -15.67 -3.36 -7.44
N LEU A 166 -15.16 -4.57 -7.64
CA LEU A 166 -16.00 -5.74 -7.95
C LEU A 166 -16.83 -6.18 -6.74
N THR A 167 -16.37 -5.89 -5.52
CA THR A 167 -16.94 -6.39 -4.27
C THR A 167 -17.44 -5.30 -3.32
N GLY A 168 -17.19 -4.02 -3.60
CA GLY A 168 -17.54 -2.89 -2.72
C GLY A 168 -17.99 -1.61 -3.41
#